data_AF-A0A6J7NM57-F1
#
_entry.id   AF-A0A6J7NM57-F1
#
_cell.length_a   1.000
_cell.length_b   1.000
_cell.length_c   1.000
_cell.angle_alpha   90.00
_cell.angle_beta   90.00
_cell.angle_gamma   90.00
#
_symmetry.space_group_name_H-M   'P 1'
#
loop_
_entity.id
_entity.type
_entity.pdbx_description
1 polymer ?
#
loop_
_entity_poly.entity_id
_entity_poly.type
_entity_poly.pdbx_seq_one_letter_code
_entity_poly.pdbx_strand_id
1 'polypeptide(L)'
;MRNIATEALGSLPRTTANETLDLLSDYLQNQPNKSLSIGYADNNGLVSHRIIDPLKLSAGSLIARDHATGEVQTFRIARITGVAAL
;
A
#
# COMPACT_ATOMS: atom_id res chain seq x y z
N MET A 1 12.19 -6.49 -26.92
CA MET A 1 10.83 -7.07 -26.74
C MET A 1 10.62 -7.39 -25.26
N ARG A 2 9.41 -7.09 -24.75
CA ARG A 2 8.90 -7.22 -23.36
C ARG A 2 9.20 -6.08 -22.37
N ASN A 3 8.64 -4.91 -22.66
CA ASN A 3 8.35 -3.87 -21.65
C ASN A 3 6.88 -3.82 -21.21
N ILE A 4 6.03 -4.72 -21.72
CA ILE A 4 4.57 -4.70 -21.54
C ILE A 4 4.07 -5.08 -20.14
N ALA A 5 4.91 -5.69 -19.29
CA ALA A 5 4.53 -6.01 -17.90
C ALA A 5 4.57 -4.78 -16.99
N THR A 6 5.32 -3.74 -17.38
CA THR A 6 5.44 -2.46 -16.64
C THR A 6 4.22 -1.57 -16.84
N GLU A 7 3.52 -1.72 -17.97
CA GLU A 7 2.42 -0.84 -18.38
C GLU A 7 1.07 -1.30 -17.82
N ALA A 8 0.86 -2.62 -17.67
CA ALA A 8 -0.31 -3.17 -16.96
C ALA A 8 -0.21 -3.05 -15.42
N LEU A 9 0.98 -2.72 -14.90
CA LEU A 9 1.23 -2.30 -13.51
C LEU A 9 1.19 -0.76 -13.34
N GLY A 10 0.85 0.02 -14.38
CA GLY A 10 0.65 1.46 -14.26
C GLY A 10 -0.48 1.73 -13.25
N SER A 11 -0.33 2.49 -12.18
CA SER A 11 0.57 3.61 -11.91
C SER A 11 0.64 3.84 -10.40
N LEU A 12 0.85 2.79 -9.60
CA LEU A 12 1.13 2.98 -8.18
C LEU A 12 2.44 3.78 -8.06
N PRO A 13 2.42 4.99 -7.45
CA PRO A 13 3.60 5.82 -7.37
C PRO A 13 4.65 5.07 -6.54
N ARG A 14 5.87 4.93 -7.05
CA ARG A 14 6.95 4.32 -6.28
C ARG A 14 7.43 5.31 -5.23
N THR A 15 7.20 4.98 -3.97
CA THR A 15 7.60 5.80 -2.83
C THR A 15 8.69 5.09 -2.04
N THR A 16 9.63 5.85 -1.50
CA THR A 16 10.54 5.34 -0.46
C THR A 16 9.75 4.95 0.79
N ALA A 17 10.37 4.22 1.72
CA ALA A 17 9.72 3.85 2.97
C ALA A 17 9.32 5.07 3.82
N ASN A 18 10.13 6.14 3.82
CA ASN A 18 9.80 7.39 4.52
C ASN A 18 8.64 8.12 3.86
N GLU A 19 8.67 8.30 2.53
CA GLU A 19 7.56 8.94 1.81
C GLU A 19 6.25 8.17 1.98
N THR A 20 6.32 6.84 2.00
CA THR A 20 5.17 5.97 2.29
C THR A 20 4.63 6.22 3.69
N LEU A 21 5.52 6.31 4.70
CA LEU A 21 5.13 6.60 6.08
C LEU A 21 4.42 7.95 6.19
N ASP A 22 4.97 8.99 5.55
CA ASP A 22 4.40 10.34 5.57
C ASP A 22 3.02 10.36 4.91
N LEU A 23 2.87 9.74 3.73
CA LEU A 23 1.58 9.64 3.04
C LEU A 23 0.55 8.89 3.88
N LEU A 24 0.91 7.72 4.42
CA LEU A 24 -0.02 6.94 5.27
C LEU A 24 -0.41 7.71 6.53
N SER A 25 0.53 8.46 7.11
CA SER A 25 0.26 9.31 8.29
C SER A 25 -0.70 10.45 7.95
N ASP A 26 -0.50 11.12 6.81
CA ASP A 26 -1.40 12.16 6.30
C ASP A 26 -2.81 11.61 6.06
N TYR A 27 -2.95 10.48 5.37
CA TYR A 27 -4.26 9.88 5.11
C TYR A 27 -4.98 9.51 6.41
N LEU A 28 -4.30 8.91 7.37
CA LEU A 28 -4.90 8.56 8.66
C LEU A 28 -5.37 9.78 9.46
N GLN A 29 -4.68 10.91 9.35
CA GLN A 29 -5.01 12.13 10.10
C GLN A 29 -6.06 12.98 9.41
N ASN A 30 -5.94 13.15 8.09
CA ASN A 30 -6.71 14.12 7.32
C ASN A 30 -7.85 13.49 6.52
N GLN A 31 -7.77 12.20 6.20
CA GLN A 31 -8.72 11.47 5.34
C GLN A 31 -9.00 10.04 5.87
N PRO A 32 -9.38 9.85 7.15
CA PRO A 32 -9.39 8.54 7.82
C PRO A 32 -10.37 7.52 7.23
N ASN A 33 -11.32 7.96 6.41
CA ASN A 33 -12.31 7.08 5.75
C ASN A 33 -11.94 6.77 4.29
N LYS A 34 -10.75 7.15 3.83
CA LYS A 34 -10.33 6.99 2.45
C LYS A 34 -9.66 5.64 2.25
N SER A 35 -10.18 4.85 1.32
CA SER A 35 -9.52 3.63 0.86
C SER A 35 -8.28 3.99 0.04
N LEU A 36 -7.23 3.18 0.20
CA LEU A 36 -5.96 3.34 -0.49
C LEU A 36 -5.69 2.12 -1.39
N SER A 37 -5.12 2.40 -2.54
CA SER A 37 -4.46 1.42 -3.39
C SER A 37 -2.99 1.34 -2.98
N ILE A 38 -2.49 0.12 -2.74
CA ILE A 38 -1.08 -0.13 -2.43
C ILE A 38 -0.49 -1.22 -3.31
N GLY A 39 0.80 -1.08 -3.61
CA GLY A 39 1.62 -2.18 -4.12
C GLY A 39 2.30 -2.85 -2.94
N TYR A 40 2.18 -4.16 -2.81
CA TYR A 40 2.76 -4.90 -1.70
C TYR A 40 3.57 -6.10 -2.18
N ALA A 41 4.85 -6.10 -1.85
CA ALA A 41 5.75 -7.23 -2.06
C ALA A 41 5.54 -8.30 -0.99
N ASP A 42 5.27 -9.54 -1.38
CA ASP A 42 5.19 -10.66 -0.46
C ASP A 42 6.58 -11.21 -0.07
N ASN A 43 6.62 -12.31 0.69
CA ASN A 43 7.88 -12.94 1.11
C ASN A 43 8.67 -13.56 -0.05
N ASN A 44 8.01 -13.85 -1.16
CA ASN A 44 8.58 -14.51 -2.32
C ASN A 44 9.03 -13.49 -3.37
N GLY A 45 8.91 -12.20 -3.07
CA GLY A 45 9.26 -11.10 -3.97
C GLY A 45 8.22 -10.82 -5.05
N LEU A 46 7.04 -11.47 -5.00
CA LEU A 46 5.94 -11.13 -5.89
C LEU A 46 5.25 -9.87 -5.37
N VAL A 47 5.04 -8.91 -6.27
CA VAL A 47 4.30 -7.69 -5.97
C VAL A 47 2.84 -7.89 -6.36
N SER A 48 1.95 -7.66 -5.40
CA SER A 48 0.51 -7.70 -5.57
C SER A 48 -0.08 -6.30 -5.36
N HIS A 49 -1.18 -6.02 -6.04
CA HIS A 49 -1.98 -4.82 -5.78
C HIS A 49 -3.03 -5.12 -4.71
N ARG A 50 -3.22 -4.21 -3.75
CA ARG A 50 -4.21 -4.33 -2.68
C ARG A 50 -5.00 -3.04 -2.52
N ILE A 51 -6.28 -3.17 -2.25
CA ILE A 51 -7.15 -2.07 -1.84
C ILE A 51 -7.42 -2.24 -0.35
N ILE A 52 -7.14 -1.21 0.42
CA ILE A 52 -7.13 -1.28 1.88
C ILE A 52 -7.78 -0.06 2.52
N ASP A 53 -8.46 -0.26 3.64
CA ASP A 53 -8.87 0.82 4.53
C ASP A 53 -7.83 0.94 5.66
N PRO A 54 -7.02 2.01 5.70
CA PRO A 54 -5.97 2.18 6.70
C PRO A 54 -6.59 2.43 8.08
N LEU A 55 -6.12 1.72 9.12
CA LEU A 55 -6.66 1.82 10.47
C LEU A 55 -5.69 2.48 11.45
N LYS A 56 -4.42 2.07 11.44
CA LYS A 56 -3.36 2.70 12.24
C LYS A 56 -1.97 2.33 11.79
N LEU A 57 -1.00 3.18 12.14
CA LEU A 57 0.43 2.89 12.04
C LEU A 57 0.98 2.42 13.39
N SER A 58 1.88 1.43 13.35
CA SER A 58 2.57 0.91 14.53
C SER A 58 3.94 0.35 14.15
N ALA A 59 5.02 0.89 14.72
CA ALA A 59 6.39 0.37 14.62
C ALA A 59 6.81 -0.10 13.21
N GLY A 60 6.62 0.74 12.19
CA GLY A 60 6.99 0.41 10.80
C GLY A 60 6.02 -0.54 10.07
N SER A 61 4.81 -0.73 10.62
CA SER A 61 3.73 -1.49 10.00
C SER A 61 2.45 -0.67 9.93
N LEU A 62 1.65 -0.95 8.90
CA LEU A 62 0.29 -0.46 8.71
C LEU A 62 -0.69 -1.58 9.07
N ILE A 63 -1.64 -1.30 9.94
CA ILE A 63 -2.80 -2.17 10.15
C ILE A 63 -3.93 -1.61 9.29
N ALA A 64 -4.53 -2.47 8.47
CA ALA A 64 -5.57 -2.07 7.54
C ALA A 64 -6.55 -3.22 7.28
N ARG A 65 -7.80 -2.89 6.93
CA ARG A 65 -8.74 -3.89 6.39
C ARG A 65 -8.47 -4.07 4.91
N ASP A 66 -8.20 -5.30 4.50
CA ASP A 66 -7.97 -5.64 3.09
C ASP A 66 -9.28 -6.00 2.41
N HIS A 67 -9.62 -5.30 1.33
CA HIS A 67 -10.88 -5.54 0.59
C HIS A 67 -10.88 -6.90 -0.12
N ALA A 68 -9.71 -7.44 -0.48
CA ALA A 68 -9.63 -8.72 -1.18
C ALA A 68 -10.03 -9.91 -0.28
N THR A 69 -9.79 -9.81 1.02
CA THR A 69 -10.05 -10.87 2.01
C THR A 69 -11.19 -10.53 2.97
N GLY A 70 -11.51 -9.24 3.12
CA GLY A 70 -12.42 -8.73 4.14
C GLY A 70 -11.81 -8.65 5.53
N GLU A 71 -10.57 -9.11 5.72
CA GLU A 71 -9.92 -9.23 7.03
C GLU A 71 -9.03 -8.04 7.38
N VAL A 72 -8.80 -7.83 8.67
CA VAL A 72 -7.80 -6.87 9.16
C VAL A 72 -6.43 -7.54 9.13
N GLN A 73 -5.51 -6.96 8.36
CA GLN A 73 -4.15 -7.48 8.16
C GLN A 73 -3.10 -6.44 8.54
N THR A 74 -1.88 -6.94 8.77
CA THR A 74 -0.70 -6.11 9.03
C THR A 74 0.22 -6.11 7.82
N PHE A 75 0.48 -4.93 7.28
CA PHE A 75 1.37 -4.69 6.14
C PHE A 75 2.67 -4.05 6.63
N ARG A 76 3.82 -4.64 6.31
CA ARG A 76 5.11 -4.02 6.61
C ARG A 76 5.34 -2.85 5.67
N ILE A 77 5.65 -1.67 6.20
CA ILE A 77 5.86 -0.47 5.38
C ILE A 77 7.02 -0.66 4.41
N ALA A 78 8.10 -1.30 4.84
CA ALA A 78 9.26 -1.61 3.99
C ALA A 78 8.94 -2.51 2.78
N ARG A 79 7.74 -3.09 2.71
CA ARG A 79 7.27 -3.92 1.60
C ARG A 79 6.19 -3.26 0.76
N ILE A 80 5.76 -2.06 1.14
CA ILE A 80 4.89 -1.23 0.33
C ILE A 80 5.75 -0.59 -0.74
N THR A 81 5.44 -0.88 -2.00
CA THR A 81 6.19 -0.37 -3.16
C THR A 81 5.58 0.90 -3.74
N GLY A 82 4.41 1.30 -3.23
CA GLY A 82 3.70 2.50 -3.65
C GLY A 82 2.32 2.64 -3.01
N VAL A 83 1.81 3.87 -2.93
CA VAL A 83 0.51 4.22 -2.31
C VAL A 83 -0.21 5.26 -3.16
N ALA A 84 -1.47 5.02 -3.47
CA ALA A 84 -2.35 5.99 -4.12
C ALA A 84 -3.72 6.04 -3.42
N ALA A 85 -4.30 7.24 -3.31
CA ALA A 85 -5.71 7.38 -2.94
C ALA A 85 -6.64 6.92 -4.06
N LEU A 86 -7.77 6.32 -3.68
CA LEU A 86 -8.90 6.03 -4.57
C LEU A 86 -9.94 7.16 -4.57
#